data_AF-E3MYV0-F1
#
_entry.id   AF-E3MYV0-F1
#
_cell.length_a   1.000
_cell.length_b   1.000
_cell.length_c   1.000
_cell.angle_alpha   90.00
_cell.angle_beta   90.00
_cell.angle_gamma   90.00
#
_symmetry.space_group_name_H-M   'P 1'
#
loop_
_entity.id
_entity.type
_entity.pdbx_description
1 polymer ?
#
loop_
_entity_poly.entity_id
_entity_poly.type
_entity_poly.pdbx_seq_one_letter_code
_entity_poly.pdbx_strand_id
1 'polypeptide(L)'
;MSEIPNVDHILVIIIGSILRQTYTIAQAQIFLQLVDTCYICHEHFPSACQEICKFLGIKDLRLVSTCEMDRLVELMQSVNRVFPGYSDAKVEEIVISFYETYKKVIEATLRPPATVPVKPTPAIAQ
;
A
#
# COMPACT_ATOMS: atom_id res chain seq x y z
N MET A 1 -6.79 -16.10 -0.53
CA MET A 1 -7.39 -14.91 0.12
C MET A 1 -7.19 -15.09 1.61
N SER A 2 -6.64 -14.09 2.28
CA SER A 2 -6.43 -14.14 3.74
C SER A 2 -7.50 -13.25 4.38
N GLU A 3 -8.26 -13.74 5.35
CA GLU A 3 -9.03 -12.85 6.22
C GLU A 3 -8.04 -11.99 7.00
N ILE A 4 -8.21 -10.66 6.92
CA ILE A 4 -7.38 -9.71 7.64
C ILE A 4 -8.23 -9.18 8.79
N PRO A 5 -8.03 -9.65 10.03
CA PRO A 5 -8.82 -9.20 11.17
C PRO A 5 -8.41 -7.81 11.70
N ASN A 6 -7.42 -7.14 11.09
CA ASN A 6 -6.85 -5.92 11.64
C ASN A 6 -7.23 -4.68 10.82
N VAL A 7 -8.06 -3.81 11.41
CA VAL A 7 -8.45 -2.48 10.89
C VAL A 7 -7.23 -1.67 10.45
N ASP A 8 -6.08 -1.85 11.11
CA ASP A 8 -4.85 -1.15 10.80
C ASP A 8 -4.30 -1.48 9.39
N HIS A 9 -4.55 -2.67 8.86
CA HIS A 9 -4.13 -3.02 7.49
C HIS A 9 -4.98 -2.30 6.43
N ILE A 10 -6.24 -2.00 6.75
CA ILE A 10 -7.13 -1.26 5.85
C ILE A 10 -6.59 0.17 5.66
N LEU A 11 -5.97 0.76 6.69
CA LEU A 11 -5.37 2.09 6.60
C LEU A 11 -4.37 2.17 5.44
N VAL A 12 -3.40 1.27 5.39
CA VAL A 12 -2.35 1.29 4.35
C VAL A 12 -2.97 1.24 2.95
N ILE A 13 -3.99 0.42 2.79
CA ILE A 13 -4.66 0.18 1.50
C ILE A 13 -5.52 1.37 1.08
N ILE A 14 -6.30 1.92 2.00
CA ILE A 14 -7.16 3.07 1.72
C ILE A 14 -6.32 4.31 1.44
N ILE A 15 -5.29 4.58 2.25
CA ILE A 15 -4.40 5.73 2.04
C ILE A 15 -3.64 5.59 0.72
N GLY A 16 -3.07 4.42 0.43
CA GLY A 16 -2.45 4.16 -0.89
C GLY A 16 -3.43 4.36 -2.05
N SER A 17 -4.69 3.96 -1.89
CA SER A 17 -5.74 4.12 -2.91
C SER A 17 -6.15 5.58 -3.12
N ILE A 18 -6.16 6.39 -2.06
CA ILE A 18 -6.41 7.84 -2.12
C ILE A 18 -5.25 8.56 -2.83
N LEU A 19 -4.01 8.23 -2.47
CA LEU A 19 -2.83 8.81 -3.10
C LEU A 19 -2.74 8.48 -4.60
N ARG A 20 -3.19 7.29 -4.98
CA ARG A 20 -3.33 6.87 -6.38
C ARG A 20 -4.55 7.48 -7.10
N GLN A 21 -5.38 8.25 -6.39
CA GLN A 21 -6.63 8.84 -6.90
C GLN A 21 -7.65 7.79 -7.39
N THR A 22 -7.52 6.54 -6.93
CA THR A 22 -8.49 5.47 -7.20
C THR A 22 -9.69 5.54 -6.26
N TYR A 23 -9.53 6.21 -5.12
CA TYR A 23 -10.58 6.55 -4.17
C TYR A 23 -10.49 8.02 -3.81
N THR A 24 -11.64 8.70 -3.78
CA THR A 24 -11.77 9.96 -3.06
C THR A 24 -11.89 9.70 -1.56
N ILE A 25 -11.61 10.73 -0.74
CA ILE A 25 -11.80 10.66 0.72
C ILE A 25 -13.25 10.29 1.07
N ALA A 26 -14.24 10.89 0.37
CA ALA A 26 -15.65 10.59 0.60
C ALA A 26 -15.99 9.12 0.29
N GLN A 27 -15.48 8.59 -0.83
CA GLN A 27 -15.66 7.18 -1.17
C GLN A 27 -15.01 6.25 -0.14
N ALA A 28 -13.82 6.60 0.37
CA ALA A 28 -13.15 5.84 1.41
C ALA A 28 -13.94 5.83 2.73
N GLN A 29 -14.49 6.98 3.14
CA GLN A 29 -15.35 7.07 4.33
C GLN A 29 -16.61 6.22 4.19
N ILE A 30 -17.31 6.31 3.05
CA ILE A 30 -18.50 5.50 2.76
C ILE A 30 -18.15 4.02 2.78
N PHE A 31 -17.05 3.62 2.14
CA PHE A 31 -16.58 2.24 2.13
C PHE A 31 -16.37 1.69 3.54
N LEU A 32 -15.67 2.45 4.41
CA LEU A 32 -15.40 2.03 5.79
C LEU A 32 -16.66 1.94 6.66
N GLN A 33 -17.71 2.70 6.35
CA GLN A 33 -18.98 2.64 7.08
C GLN A 33 -19.86 1.45 6.65
N LEU A 34 -19.74 1.00 5.41
CA LEU A 34 -20.60 -0.03 4.82
C LEU A 34 -20.03 -1.44 4.98
N VAL A 35 -18.74 -1.56 5.27
CA VAL A 35 -18.03 -2.84 5.26
C VAL A 35 -17.83 -3.34 6.70
N ASP A 36 -18.60 -4.36 7.06
CA ASP A 36 -18.39 -5.11 8.31
C ASP A 36 -17.11 -5.96 8.26
N THR A 37 -16.69 -6.38 7.07
CA THR A 37 -15.49 -7.21 6.86
C THR A 37 -14.85 -6.90 5.51
N CYS A 38 -13.58 -6.44 5.52
CA CYS A 38 -12.87 -6.06 4.31
C CYS A 38 -11.93 -7.17 3.85
N TYR A 39 -12.22 -7.77 2.69
CA TYR A 39 -11.32 -8.74 2.05
C TYR A 39 -10.37 -8.01 1.10
N ILE A 40 -9.11 -7.85 1.52
CA ILE A 40 -8.10 -7.19 0.70
C ILE A 40 -7.23 -8.23 0.01
N CYS A 41 -7.20 -8.17 -1.32
CA CYS A 41 -6.29 -9.00 -2.10
C CYS A 41 -4.83 -8.51 -1.95
N HIS A 42 -3.89 -9.45 -1.80
CA HIS A 42 -2.46 -9.19 -1.65
C HIS A 42 -1.86 -8.37 -2.79
N GLU A 43 -2.46 -8.41 -3.99
CA GLU A 43 -2.07 -7.60 -5.15
C GLU A 43 -2.10 -6.08 -4.87
N HIS A 44 -2.93 -5.62 -3.94
CA HIS A 44 -2.99 -4.20 -3.61
C HIS A 44 -1.83 -3.74 -2.73
N PHE A 45 -1.17 -4.66 -2.01
CA PHE A 45 -0.19 -4.31 -0.99
C PHE A 45 1.03 -3.60 -1.58
N PRO A 46 1.71 -4.12 -2.62
CA PRO A 46 2.87 -3.45 -3.20
C PRO A 46 2.50 -2.06 -3.72
N SER A 47 1.37 -1.95 -4.41
CA SER A 47 0.94 -0.67 -4.99
C SER A 47 0.61 0.38 -3.93
N ALA A 48 -0.03 -0.01 -2.82
CA ALA A 48 -0.34 0.90 -1.72
C ALA A 48 0.94 1.36 -1.02
N CYS A 49 1.86 0.44 -0.69
CA CYS A 49 3.14 0.77 -0.09
C CYS A 49 3.97 1.68 -1.00
N GLN A 50 4.00 1.41 -2.31
CA GLN A 50 4.75 2.20 -3.26
C GLN A 50 4.24 3.65 -3.34
N GLU A 51 2.92 3.86 -3.41
CA GLU A 51 2.38 5.22 -3.48
C GLU A 51 2.59 6.00 -2.18
N ILE A 52 2.51 5.35 -1.02
CA ILE A 52 2.85 5.99 0.27
C ILE A 52 4.33 6.36 0.32
N CYS A 53 5.23 5.43 -0.05
CA CYS A 53 6.66 5.70 -0.12
C CYS A 53 6.98 6.88 -1.05
N LYS A 54 6.39 6.88 -2.26
CA LYS A 54 6.54 7.95 -3.25
C LYS A 54 6.04 9.29 -2.72
N PHE A 55 4.88 9.31 -2.07
CA PHE A 55 4.31 10.52 -1.49
C PHE A 55 5.22 11.10 -0.40
N LEU A 56 5.75 10.25 0.49
CA LEU A 56 6.64 10.64 1.58
C LEU A 56 8.09 10.88 1.14
N GLY A 57 8.46 10.58 -0.10
CA GLY A 57 9.83 10.72 -0.60
C GLY A 57 10.80 9.68 -0.03
N ILE A 58 10.30 8.54 0.43
CA ILE A 58 11.09 7.46 1.05
C ILE A 58 11.11 6.23 0.15
N LYS A 59 12.10 5.34 0.36
CA LYS A 59 12.24 4.10 -0.42
C LYS A 59 11.49 2.92 0.17
N ASP A 60 11.17 2.99 1.47
CA ASP A 60 10.68 1.88 2.26
C ASP A 60 9.85 2.43 3.42
N LEU A 61 8.71 1.79 3.74
CA LEU A 61 7.80 2.23 4.80
C LEU A 61 8.44 2.20 6.19
N ARG A 62 9.51 1.43 6.38
CA ARG A 62 10.31 1.41 7.61
C ARG A 62 11.07 2.70 7.86
N LEU A 63 11.15 3.57 6.87
CA LEU A 63 11.80 4.87 6.92
C LEU A 63 10.78 6.02 7.08
N VAL A 64 9.54 5.74 7.46
CA VAL A 64 8.50 6.77 7.61
C VAL A 64 8.92 7.89 8.58
N SER A 65 9.62 7.57 9.68
CA SER A 65 10.15 8.58 10.62
C SER A 65 11.24 9.48 10.03
N THR A 66 11.81 9.14 8.88
CA THR A 66 12.85 9.95 8.22
C THR A 66 12.29 10.81 7.09
N CYS A 67 10.97 10.82 6.86
CA CYS A 67 10.38 11.64 5.81
C CYS A 67 10.37 13.14 6.19
N GLU A 68 10.19 13.98 5.18
CA GLU A 68 10.02 15.43 5.40
C GLU A 68 8.73 15.69 6.20
N MET A 69 8.82 16.49 7.27
CA MET A 69 7.68 16.76 8.15
C MET A 69 6.47 17.32 7.41
N ASP A 70 6.68 18.18 6.41
CA ASP A 70 5.59 18.75 5.61
C ASP A 70 4.80 17.67 4.86
N ARG A 71 5.49 16.63 4.35
CA ARG A 71 4.86 15.49 3.68
C ARG A 71 4.11 14.61 4.67
N LEU A 72 4.66 14.39 5.86
CA LEU A 72 3.97 13.65 6.91
C LEU A 72 2.67 14.38 7.31
N VAL A 73 2.74 15.69 7.53
CA VAL A 73 1.58 16.53 7.85
C VAL A 73 0.52 16.43 6.76
N GLU A 74 0.91 16.51 5.49
CA GLU A 74 -0.02 16.39 4.35
C GLU A 74 -0.65 14.99 4.28
N LEU A 75 0.12 13.92 4.50
CA LEU A 75 -0.41 12.55 4.58
C LEU A 75 -1.44 12.45 5.72
N MET A 76 -1.11 13.00 6.89
CA MET A 76 -1.96 12.97 8.07
C MET A 76 -3.25 13.76 7.88
N GLN A 77 -3.30 14.78 7.02
CA GLN A 77 -4.57 15.42 6.66
C GLN A 77 -5.54 14.45 5.98
N SER A 78 -5.04 13.55 5.14
CA SER A 78 -5.85 12.50 4.51
C SER A 78 -6.22 11.42 5.52
N VAL A 79 -5.26 10.98 6.35
CA VAL A 79 -5.52 9.99 7.41
C VAL A 79 -6.59 10.48 8.37
N ASN A 80 -6.47 11.70 8.90
CA ASN A 80 -7.39 12.23 9.91
C ASN A 80 -8.82 12.40 9.40
N ARG A 81 -9.01 12.54 8.08
CA ARG A 81 -10.35 12.57 7.48
C ARG A 81 -10.99 11.20 7.41
N VAL A 82 -10.20 10.12 7.33
CA VAL A 82 -10.69 8.76 7.12
C VAL A 82 -10.67 7.94 8.42
N PHE A 83 -9.62 8.09 9.21
CA PHE A 83 -9.36 7.43 10.49
C PHE A 83 -9.19 8.49 11.59
N PRO A 84 -10.27 9.17 11.99
CA PRO A 84 -10.18 10.22 13.00
C PRO A 84 -9.64 9.63 14.32
N GLY A 85 -8.65 10.30 14.90
CA GLY A 85 -8.02 9.90 16.17
C GLY A 85 -6.73 9.09 16.05
N TYR A 86 -6.29 8.78 14.82
CA TYR A 86 -4.98 8.16 14.60
C TYR A 86 -3.89 9.23 14.74
N SER A 87 -2.93 9.00 15.63
CA SER A 87 -1.74 9.86 15.77
C SER A 87 -0.66 9.48 14.76
N ASP A 88 0.27 10.40 14.50
CA ASP A 88 1.43 10.16 13.63
C ASP A 88 2.20 8.91 14.07
N ALA A 89 2.43 8.74 15.38
CA ALA A 89 3.10 7.57 15.95
C ALA A 89 2.33 6.27 15.71
N LYS A 90 0.98 6.31 15.77
CA LYS A 90 0.15 5.15 15.46
C LYS A 90 0.21 4.81 13.97
N VAL A 91 0.17 5.82 13.09
CA VAL A 91 0.30 5.61 11.65
C VAL A 91 1.67 5.01 11.32
N GLU A 92 2.74 5.53 11.92
CA GLU A 92 4.09 4.97 11.79
C GLU A 92 4.14 3.50 12.22
N GLU A 93 3.65 3.16 13.41
CA GLU A 93 3.59 1.77 13.88
C GLU A 93 2.87 0.86 12.88
N ILE A 94 1.72 1.31 12.37
CA ILE A 94 0.90 0.54 11.43
C ILE A 94 1.61 0.29 10.12
N VAL A 95 2.17 1.34 9.49
CA VAL A 95 2.81 1.18 8.17
C VAL A 95 4.06 0.30 8.25
N ILE A 96 4.82 0.41 9.34
CA ILE A 96 5.99 -0.43 9.61
C ILE A 96 5.57 -1.88 9.83
N SER A 97 4.59 -2.11 10.72
CA SER A 97 4.07 -3.43 11.04
C SER A 97 3.50 -4.13 9.80
N PHE A 98 2.73 -3.41 8.99
CA PHE A 98 2.20 -3.91 7.72
C PHE A 98 3.31 -4.32 6.76
N TYR A 99 4.32 -3.46 6.58
CA TYR A 99 5.43 -3.75 5.67
C TYR A 99 6.21 -4.99 6.11
N GLU A 100 6.60 -5.10 7.38
CA GLU A 100 7.36 -6.25 7.87
C GLU A 100 6.53 -7.55 7.82
N THR A 101 5.24 -7.47 8.16
CA THR A 101 4.32 -8.62 8.08
C THR A 101 4.19 -9.17 6.66
N TYR A 102 4.10 -8.27 5.67
CA TYR A 102 3.84 -8.65 4.28
C TYR A 102 5.04 -8.48 3.34
N LYS A 103 6.24 -8.32 3.90
CA LYS A 103 7.48 -8.04 3.15
C LYS A 103 7.69 -8.98 1.98
N LYS A 104 7.51 -10.30 2.19
CA LYS A 104 7.68 -11.31 1.13
C LYS A 104 6.71 -11.09 -0.04
N VAL A 105 5.49 -10.64 0.23
CA VAL A 105 4.47 -10.36 -0.79
C VAL A 105 4.81 -9.07 -1.53
N ILE A 106 5.14 -8.02 -0.78
CA ILE A 106 5.47 -6.70 -1.31
C ILE A 106 6.69 -6.79 -2.23
N GLU A 107 7.76 -7.43 -1.78
CA GLU A 107 9.02 -7.55 -2.52
C GLU A 107 8.96 -8.56 -3.68
N ALA A 108 8.13 -9.61 -3.58
CA ALA A 108 7.97 -10.57 -4.68
C ALA A 108 7.34 -9.93 -5.92
N THR A 109 6.45 -8.97 -5.74
CA THR A 109 5.71 -8.31 -6.83
C THR A 109 6.52 -7.19 -7.49
N LEU A 110 7.56 -6.69 -6.81
CA LEU A 110 8.51 -5.69 -7.35
C LEU A 110 9.60 -6.32 -8.23
N ARG A 111 9.76 -7.65 -8.22
CA ARG A 111 10.64 -8.33 -9.18
C ARG A 111 9.92 -8.36 -10.54
N PRO A 112 10.57 -7.92 -11.64
CA PRO A 112 10.07 -8.20 -12.97
C PRO A 112 9.84 -9.72 -13.09
N PRO A 113 8.79 -10.18 -13.79
CA PRO A 113 8.72 -11.59 -14.15
C PRO A 113 10.04 -11.93 -14.82
N ALA A 114 10.73 -12.96 -14.31
CA ALA A 114 11.94 -13.46 -14.94
C ALA A 114 11.65 -13.61 -16.43
N THR A 115 12.44 -12.96 -17.27
CA THR A 115 12.34 -13.08 -18.72
C THR A 115 12.38 -14.57 -19.04
N VAL A 116 11.23 -15.15 -19.37
CA VAL A 116 11.16 -16.52 -19.85
C VAL A 116 12.02 -16.52 -21.12
N PRO A 117 13.08 -17.36 -21.22
CA PRO A 117 13.87 -17.43 -22.43
C PRO A 117 12.93 -17.80 -23.57
N VAL A 118 12.74 -16.88 -24.52
CA VAL A 118 12.01 -17.17 -25.76
C VAL A 118 12.83 -18.25 -26.46
N LYS A 119 12.33 -19.48 -26.44
CA LYS A 119 12.94 -20.62 -27.12
C LYS A 119 13.01 -20.26 -28.61
N PRO A 120 14.18 -20.34 -29.28
CA PRO A 120 14.27 -20.01 -30.69
C PRO A 120 13.31 -20.90 -31.48
N THR A 121 12.41 -20.27 -32.24
CA THR A 121 11.58 -20.96 -33.23
C THR A 121 12.50 -21.70 -34.20
N PRO A 122 12.29 -23.01 -34.48
CA PRO A 122 13.14 -23.70 -35.43
C PRO A 122 12.94 -23.08 -36.81
N ALA A 123 14.05 -22.66 -37.42
CA ALA A 123 14.07 -22.23 -38.80
C ALA A 123 13.66 -23.41 -39.69
N ILE A 124 12.57 -23.25 -40.43
CA ILE A 124 12.18 -24.17 -41.50
C ILE A 124 13.20 -23.95 -42.62
N ALA A 125 14.04 -24.96 -42.87
CA ALA A 125 14.92 -25.00 -44.03
C ALA A 125 14.05 -25.18 -45.29
N GLN A 126 14.23 -24.29 -46.28
CA GLN A 126 13.76 -24.48 -47.65
C GLN A 126 14.86 -25.11 -48.51
#